data_AF-A0A1G5WAX3-F1
#
_entry.id   AF-A0A1G5WAX3-F1
#
_cell.length_a   1.000
_cell.length_b   1.000
_cell.length_c   1.000
_cell.angle_alpha   90.00
_cell.angle_beta   90.00
_cell.angle_gamma   90.00
#
_symmetry.space_group_name_H-M   'P 1'
#
loop_
_entity.id
_entity.type
_entity.pdbx_description
1 polymer ?
#
loop_
_entity_poly.entity_id
_entity_poly.type
_entity_poly.pdbx_seq_one_letter_code
_entity_poly.pdbx_strand_id
1 'polypeptide(L)'
;MGFYNTNTVEEKRVNKLTGDIHINDAFKEETQKRGIPIYDAYNIQKRLYHEVEQEMLVGEDAVDRRLMELLDEKGKKEVSHSYVDQIESDANKSKGMIPARPKEPPTTNEILNSVPPRARDGRKLTGREPKTTEDLLNRIFLQNQKMLNQNKVIIELLTKIEEKL
;
A
#
# COMPACT_ATOMS: atom_id res chain seq x y z
N MET A 1 0.64 26.55 -5.20
CA MET A 1 0.70 25.32 -4.39
C MET A 1 1.74 25.56 -3.30
N GLY A 2 1.31 26.08 -2.15
CA GLY A 2 2.19 26.34 -1.02
C GLY A 2 2.34 25.06 -0.22
N PHE A 3 3.58 24.62 -0.06
CA PHE A 3 3.98 23.51 0.79
C PHE A 3 3.56 23.82 2.23
N TYR A 4 2.75 22.95 2.84
CA TYR A 4 2.65 22.90 4.29
C TYR A 4 3.99 22.39 4.80
N ASN A 5 4.92 23.31 5.06
CA ASN A 5 6.10 23.01 5.86
C ASN A 5 5.66 22.98 7.33
N THR A 6 4.86 21.98 7.68
CA THR A 6 4.47 21.68 9.05
C THR A 6 5.32 20.51 9.52
N ASN A 7 6.62 20.74 9.76
CA ASN A 7 7.49 19.75 10.40
C ASN A 7 6.94 19.45 11.80
N THR A 8 5.98 18.53 11.87
CA THR A 8 5.37 18.05 13.10
C THR A 8 6.45 17.40 13.96
N VAL A 9 6.20 17.28 15.26
CA VAL A 9 7.17 16.64 16.18
C VAL A 9 7.41 15.20 15.72
N GLU A 10 6.37 14.58 15.20
CA GLU A 10 6.32 13.25 14.63
C GLU A 10 7.14 13.14 13.33
N GLU A 11 6.97 14.05 12.36
CA GLU A 11 7.79 14.07 11.14
C GLU A 11 9.27 14.28 11.44
N LYS A 12 9.60 15.16 12.41
CA LYS A 12 10.97 15.35 12.88
C LYS A 12 11.51 14.08 13.52
N ARG A 13 10.66 13.33 14.23
CA ARG A 13 11.03 12.06 14.84
C ARG A 13 11.32 11.00 13.78
N VAL A 14 10.46 10.85 12.77
CA VAL A 14 10.69 9.95 11.63
C VAL A 14 12.01 10.32 10.93
N ASN A 15 12.22 11.60 10.62
CA ASN A 15 13.45 12.11 10.03
C ASN A 15 14.71 11.74 10.83
N LYS A 16 14.65 11.87 12.15
CA LYS A 16 15.76 11.55 13.05
C LYS A 16 16.07 10.05 13.07
N LEU A 17 15.03 9.21 13.05
CA LEU A 17 15.17 7.75 13.13
C LEU A 17 15.61 7.13 11.81
N THR A 18 14.92 7.46 10.71
CA THR A 18 15.13 6.82 9.42
C THR A 18 15.97 7.66 8.47
N GLY A 19 16.00 8.98 8.62
CA GLY A 19 16.50 9.93 7.63
C GLY A 19 15.36 10.64 6.88
N ASP A 20 15.72 11.65 6.09
CA ASP A 20 14.81 12.49 5.31
C ASP A 20 14.54 11.89 3.93
N ILE A 21 15.44 12.14 2.97
CA ILE A 21 15.35 11.59 1.61
C ILE A 21 16.09 10.25 1.52
N HIS A 22 17.22 10.17 2.21
CA HIS A 22 18.07 8.99 2.25
C HIS A 22 18.02 8.36 3.62
N ILE A 23 18.03 7.04 3.64
CA ILE A 23 18.11 6.29 4.88
C ILE A 23 19.46 6.60 5.56
N ASN A 24 19.43 6.95 6.83
CA ASN A 24 20.64 7.19 7.62
C ASN A 24 21.40 5.87 7.89
N ASP A 25 22.69 5.98 8.21
CA ASP A 25 23.55 4.80 8.38
C ASP A 25 23.11 3.93 9.57
N ALA A 26 22.63 4.52 10.66
CA ALA A 26 22.16 3.78 11.84
C ALA A 26 20.96 2.87 11.53
N PHE A 27 19.97 3.39 10.81
CA PHE A 27 18.78 2.64 10.40
C PHE A 27 19.11 1.59 9.34
N LYS A 28 20.05 1.91 8.44
CA LYS A 28 20.59 0.95 7.47
C LYS A 28 21.28 -0.22 8.16
N GLU A 29 22.11 0.02 9.17
CA GLU A 29 22.74 -1.04 9.94
C GLU A 29 21.73 -1.89 10.71
N GLU A 30 20.70 -1.26 11.30
CA GLU A 30 19.66 -2.00 12.02
C GLU A 30 18.84 -2.90 11.09
N THR A 31 18.41 -2.38 9.94
CA THR A 31 17.68 -3.16 8.94
C THR A 31 18.52 -4.31 8.39
N GLN A 32 19.81 -4.08 8.13
CA GLN A 32 20.75 -5.14 7.73
C GLN A 32 20.92 -6.22 8.81
N LYS A 33 21.09 -5.84 10.09
CA LYS A 33 21.18 -6.80 11.21
C LYS A 33 19.93 -7.67 11.32
N ARG A 34 18.76 -7.11 10.99
CA ARG A 34 17.47 -7.80 10.98
C ARG A 34 17.19 -8.56 9.68
N GLY A 35 18.12 -8.57 8.71
CA GLY A 35 17.91 -9.23 7.41
C GLY A 35 16.87 -8.56 6.51
N ILE A 36 16.52 -7.30 6.79
CA ILE A 36 15.53 -6.53 6.03
C ILE A 36 16.24 -5.91 4.82
N PRO A 37 15.76 -6.16 3.59
CA PRO A 37 16.33 -5.54 2.40
C PRO A 37 16.15 -4.02 2.39
N ILE A 38 17.07 -3.31 1.73
CA ILE A 38 17.08 -1.85 1.73
C ILE A 38 15.82 -1.23 1.09
N TYR A 39 15.20 -1.90 0.12
CA TYR A 39 13.94 -1.43 -0.47
C TYR A 39 12.80 -1.45 0.57
N ASP A 40 12.79 -2.43 1.47
CA ASP A 40 11.80 -2.53 2.53
C ASP A 40 12.06 -1.49 3.62
N ALA A 41 13.33 -1.16 3.90
CA ALA A 41 13.67 -0.04 4.76
C ALA A 41 13.10 1.30 4.24
N TYR A 42 13.18 1.54 2.92
CA TYR A 42 12.55 2.73 2.30
C TYR A 42 11.02 2.68 2.38
N ASN A 43 10.42 1.49 2.26
CA ASN A 43 8.98 1.31 2.41
C ASN A 43 8.52 1.62 3.84
N ILE A 44 9.30 1.22 4.86
CA ILE A 44 9.03 1.52 6.27
C ILE A 44 9.04 3.04 6.48
N GLN A 45 10.08 3.72 6.01
CA GLN A 45 10.19 5.19 6.10
C GLN A 45 8.99 5.89 5.45
N LYS A 46 8.65 5.54 4.20
CA LYS A 46 7.49 6.12 3.50
C LYS A 46 6.17 5.86 4.22
N ARG A 47 6.01 4.67 4.79
CA ARG A 47 4.82 4.31 5.54
C ARG A 47 4.70 5.15 6.80
N LEU A 48 5.78 5.34 7.55
CA LEU A 48 5.77 6.19 8.75
C LEU A 48 5.37 7.63 8.42
N TYR A 49 5.96 8.25 7.37
CA TYR A 49 5.55 9.60 6.94
C TYR A 49 4.06 9.66 6.61
N HIS A 50 3.56 8.70 5.83
CA HIS A 50 2.15 8.65 5.47
C HIS A 50 1.23 8.45 6.69
N GLU A 51 1.62 7.61 7.66
CA GLU A 51 0.84 7.40 8.89
C GLU A 51 0.86 8.63 9.82
N VAL A 52 1.94 9.43 9.80
CA VAL A 52 2.01 10.75 10.46
C VAL A 52 1.14 11.78 9.72
N GLU A 53 1.22 11.87 8.39
CA GLU A 53 0.38 12.77 7.57
C GLU A 53 -1.12 12.49 7.74
N GLN A 54 -1.48 11.24 8.02
CA GLN A 54 -2.86 10.83 8.30
C GLN A 54 -3.28 11.04 9.76
N GLU A 55 -2.43 11.65 10.59
CA GLU A 55 -2.65 11.89 12.03
C GLU A 55 -2.95 10.59 12.81
N MET A 56 -2.48 9.44 12.32
CA MET A 56 -2.65 8.15 12.99
C MET A 56 -1.58 7.93 14.07
N LEU A 57 -0.42 8.56 13.91
CA LEU A 57 0.67 8.55 14.87
C LEU A 57 0.70 9.92 15.56
N VAL A 58 0.42 9.93 16.85
CA VAL A 58 0.42 11.15 17.67
C VAL A 58 1.47 11.00 18.77
N GLY A 59 2.46 11.88 18.78
CA GLY A 59 3.60 11.88 19.70
C GLY A 59 4.77 10.98 19.27
N GLU A 60 5.98 11.31 19.76
CA GLU A 60 7.22 10.60 19.44
C GLU A 60 7.15 9.10 19.81
N ASP A 61 6.55 8.78 20.96
CA ASP A 61 6.43 7.40 21.44
C ASP A 61 5.56 6.52 20.54
N ALA A 62 4.60 7.11 19.81
CA ALA A 62 3.79 6.38 18.85
C ALA A 62 4.61 6.05 17.59
N VAL A 63 5.44 6.99 17.14
CA VAL A 63 6.36 6.79 16.00
C VAL A 63 7.39 5.71 16.31
N ASP A 64 8.01 5.76 17.49
CA ASP A 64 9.00 4.77 17.93
C ASP A 64 8.41 3.35 18.00
N ARG A 65 7.24 3.21 18.64
CA ARG A 65 6.52 1.93 18.72
C ARG A 65 6.19 1.40 17.33
N ARG A 66 5.66 2.27 16.47
CA ARG A 66 5.27 1.90 15.13
C ARG A 66 6.45 1.48 14.27
N LEU A 67 7.58 2.15 14.39
CA LEU A 67 8.81 1.77 13.72
C LEU A 67 9.24 0.35 14.13
N MET A 68 9.22 0.05 15.43
CA MET A 68 9.57 -1.28 15.94
C MET A 68 8.62 -2.37 15.41
N GLU A 69 7.30 -2.12 15.40
CA GLU A 69 6.33 -3.03 14.80
C GLU A 69 6.63 -3.32 13.32
N LEU A 70 6.92 -2.28 12.54
CA LEU A 70 7.23 -2.42 11.11
C LEU A 70 8.55 -3.17 10.86
N LEU A 71 9.55 -2.96 11.72
CA LEU A 71 10.80 -3.72 11.68
C LEU A 71 10.58 -5.19 12.02
N ASP A 72 9.71 -5.50 12.97
CA ASP A 72 9.38 -6.88 13.35
C ASP A 72 8.52 -7.58 12.28
N GLU A 73 7.53 -6.89 11.69
CA GLU A 73 6.72 -7.38 10.56
C GLU A 73 7.57 -7.80 9.35
N LYS A 74 8.67 -7.07 9.13
CA LYS A 74 9.59 -7.27 8.00
C LYS A 74 10.80 -8.13 8.33
N GLY A 75 11.13 -8.25 9.62
CA GLY A 75 12.38 -8.84 10.09
C GLY A 75 12.56 -10.32 9.81
N LYS A 76 11.48 -11.11 9.65
CA LYS A 76 11.58 -12.57 9.39
C LYS A 76 10.34 -13.11 8.70
N LYS A 77 10.13 -12.78 7.42
CA LYS A 77 9.18 -13.51 6.59
C LYS A 77 9.89 -14.67 5.91
N GLU A 78 9.50 -15.90 6.22
CA GLU A 78 9.74 -17.00 5.30
C GLU A 78 8.97 -16.71 4.02
N VAL A 79 9.69 -16.38 2.95
CA VAL A 79 9.08 -16.14 1.64
C VAL A 79 8.65 -17.50 1.11
N SER A 80 7.37 -17.85 1.22
CA SER A 80 6.85 -19.06 0.57
C SER A 80 7.04 -18.93 -0.94
N HIS A 81 7.89 -19.76 -1.53
CA HIS A 81 8.20 -19.76 -2.96
C HIS A 81 7.11 -20.43 -3.82
N SER A 82 5.87 -20.47 -3.34
CA SER A 82 4.77 -21.18 -3.99
C SER A 82 4.53 -20.75 -5.44
N TYR A 83 4.80 -19.48 -5.79
CA TYR A 83 4.70 -19.00 -7.17
C TYR A 83 5.83 -19.52 -8.06
N VAL A 84 7.06 -19.57 -7.54
CA VAL A 84 8.22 -20.12 -8.28
C VAL A 84 8.04 -21.62 -8.49
N ASP A 85 7.61 -22.33 -7.44
CA ASP A 85 7.31 -23.76 -7.50
C ASP A 85 6.18 -24.06 -8.51
N GLN A 86 5.15 -23.19 -8.57
CA GLN A 86 4.09 -23.28 -9.56
C GLN A 86 4.59 -23.07 -10.99
N ILE A 87 5.42 -22.05 -11.23
CA ILE A 87 6.03 -21.77 -12.54
C ILE A 87 6.91 -22.92 -12.99
N GLU A 88 7.76 -23.47 -12.12
CA GLU A 88 8.63 -24.60 -12.48
C GLU A 88 7.81 -25.83 -12.85
N SER A 89 6.69 -26.07 -12.14
CA SER A 89 5.77 -27.16 -12.47
C SER A 89 5.06 -26.95 -13.82
N ASP A 90 4.72 -25.72 -14.18
CA ASP A 90 4.00 -25.39 -15.42
C ASP A 90 4.95 -25.27 -16.63
N ALA A 91 6.19 -24.82 -16.42
CA ALA A 91 7.23 -24.82 -17.43
C ALA A 91 7.51 -26.25 -17.94
N ASN A 92 7.56 -27.23 -17.02
CA ASN A 92 7.71 -28.65 -17.38
C ASN A 92 6.52 -29.20 -18.18
N LYS A 93 5.31 -28.64 -18.03
CA LYS A 93 4.12 -29.02 -18.81
C LYS A 93 4.05 -28.36 -20.19
N SER A 94 4.78 -27.26 -20.42
CA SER A 94 4.66 -26.45 -21.65
C SER A 94 5.62 -26.84 -22.79
N LYS A 95 6.51 -27.84 -22.60
CA LYS A 95 7.34 -28.38 -23.68
C LYS A 95 6.46 -28.97 -24.79
N GLY A 96 6.29 -28.23 -25.89
CA GLY A 96 5.56 -28.66 -27.09
C GLY A 96 4.23 -27.96 -27.36
N MET A 97 3.86 -26.92 -26.61
CA MET A 97 2.55 -26.26 -26.73
C MET A 97 2.45 -25.13 -27.78
N ILE A 98 3.49 -24.83 -28.57
CA ILE A 98 3.36 -23.85 -29.65
C ILE A 98 2.68 -24.56 -30.83
N PRO A 99 1.41 -24.25 -31.16
CA PRO A 99 0.75 -24.84 -32.31
C PRO A 99 1.51 -24.40 -33.58
N ALA A 100 1.66 -25.31 -34.54
CA ALA A 100 2.30 -24.99 -35.80
C ALA A 100 1.62 -23.77 -36.43
N ARG A 101 2.41 -22.80 -36.94
CA ARG A 101 1.88 -21.63 -37.63
C ARG A 101 1.01 -22.11 -38.81
N PRO A 102 -0.25 -21.67 -38.92
CA PRO A 102 -1.10 -22.07 -40.03
C PRO A 102 -0.47 -21.65 -41.36
N LYS A 103 -0.57 -22.52 -42.37
CA LYS A 103 0.06 -22.31 -43.69
C LYS A 103 -0.55 -21.14 -44.47
N GLU A 104 -1.77 -20.76 -44.13
CA GLU A 104 -2.53 -19.69 -44.79
C GLU A 104 -3.06 -18.70 -43.75
N PRO A 105 -3.16 -17.41 -44.10
CA PRO A 105 -3.76 -16.42 -43.22
C PRO A 105 -5.25 -16.74 -43.02
N PRO A 106 -5.76 -16.67 -41.77
CA PRO A 106 -7.15 -16.97 -41.50
C PRO A 106 -8.06 -15.96 -42.20
N THR A 107 -9.18 -16.44 -42.71
CA THR A 107 -10.19 -15.59 -43.34
C THR A 107 -10.94 -14.78 -42.28
N THR A 108 -11.54 -13.65 -42.68
CA THR A 108 -12.27 -12.76 -41.76
C THR A 108 -13.36 -13.49 -40.96
N ASN A 109 -14.01 -14.50 -41.56
CA ASN A 109 -15.05 -15.30 -40.92
C ASN A 109 -14.48 -16.27 -39.87
N GLU A 110 -13.31 -16.86 -40.12
CA GLU A 110 -12.62 -17.71 -39.14
C GLU A 110 -12.13 -16.90 -37.93
N ILE A 111 -11.66 -15.67 -38.18
CA ILE A 111 -11.27 -14.74 -37.12
C ILE A 111 -12.50 -14.40 -36.26
N LEU A 112 -13.63 -14.04 -36.87
CA LEU A 112 -14.87 -13.68 -36.16
C LEU A 112 -15.49 -14.85 -35.36
N ASN A 113 -15.27 -16.09 -35.79
CA ASN A 113 -15.75 -17.29 -35.11
C ASN A 113 -14.82 -17.77 -33.97
N SER A 114 -13.54 -17.35 -33.99
CA SER A 114 -12.57 -17.64 -32.93
C SER A 114 -12.69 -16.70 -31.72
N VAL A 115 -13.38 -15.57 -31.86
CA VAL A 115 -13.60 -14.59 -30.79
C VAL A 115 -14.79 -15.05 -29.93
N PRO A 116 -14.62 -15.23 -28.60
CA PRO A 116 -15.72 -15.56 -27.71
C PRO A 116 -16.84 -14.50 -27.80
N PRO A 117 -18.13 -14.87 -27.77
CA PRO A 117 -19.24 -13.93 -28.01
C PRO A 117 -19.21 -12.68 -27.13
N ARG A 118 -18.70 -12.79 -25.89
CA ARG A 118 -18.50 -11.66 -24.96
C ARG A 118 -17.53 -10.57 -25.44
N ALA A 119 -16.58 -10.89 -26.30
CA ALA A 119 -15.60 -9.94 -26.85
C ALA A 119 -16.02 -9.40 -28.23
N ARG A 120 -16.90 -10.12 -28.93
CA ARG A 120 -17.48 -9.72 -30.21
C ARG A 120 -18.57 -8.65 -30.04
N ASP A 121 -19.42 -8.83 -29.03
CA ASP A 121 -20.48 -7.89 -28.71
C ASP A 121 -19.96 -6.94 -27.61
N GLY A 122 -19.33 -5.84 -28.01
CA GLY A 122 -18.66 -4.88 -27.12
C GLY A 122 -19.36 -4.67 -25.77
N ARG A 123 -18.82 -5.31 -24.73
CA ARG A 123 -19.35 -5.25 -23.37
C ARG A 123 -19.22 -3.82 -22.86
N LYS A 124 -20.34 -3.12 -22.62
CA LYS A 124 -20.33 -1.91 -21.80
C LYS A 124 -19.79 -2.29 -20.41
N LEU A 125 -18.88 -1.46 -19.87
CA LEU A 125 -18.27 -1.63 -18.55
C LEU A 125 -19.32 -1.52 -17.44
N THR A 126 -20.09 -2.59 -17.21
CA THR A 126 -20.83 -2.80 -15.97
C THR A 126 -19.91 -3.56 -15.02
N GLY A 127 -18.94 -2.85 -14.43
CA GLY A 127 -17.84 -3.47 -13.71
C GLY A 127 -17.48 -2.80 -12.39
N ARG A 128 -18.43 -2.15 -11.72
CA ARG A 128 -18.36 -2.02 -10.26
C ARG A 128 -19.48 -2.89 -9.71
N GLU A 129 -19.09 -3.98 -9.07
CA GLU A 129 -20.02 -4.70 -8.22
C GLU A 129 -20.69 -3.69 -7.27
N PRO A 130 -22.02 -3.78 -7.07
CA PRO A 130 -22.67 -2.95 -6.08
C PRO A 130 -21.97 -3.19 -4.75
N LYS A 131 -21.41 -2.12 -4.16
CA LYS A 131 -20.73 -2.20 -2.87
C LYS A 131 -21.65 -2.91 -1.90
N THR A 132 -21.11 -3.90 -1.21
CA THR A 132 -21.89 -4.63 -0.21
C THR A 132 -22.30 -3.65 0.89
N THR A 133 -23.37 -3.96 1.60
CA THR A 133 -23.80 -3.19 2.78
C THR A 133 -22.66 -3.07 3.80
N GLU A 134 -21.84 -4.10 3.92
CA GLU A 134 -20.67 -4.16 4.79
C GLU A 134 -19.57 -3.15 4.37
N ASP A 135 -19.27 -3.04 3.07
CA ASP A 135 -18.32 -2.04 2.56
C ASP A 135 -18.78 -0.60 2.82
N LEU A 136 -20.09 -0.36 2.72
CA LEU A 136 -20.68 0.94 3.00
C LEU A 136 -20.61 1.26 4.50
N LEU A 137 -20.91 0.29 5.35
CA LEU A 137 -20.82 0.42 6.82
C LEU A 137 -19.38 0.70 7.26
N ASN A 138 -18.39 -0.02 6.72
CA ASN A 138 -16.98 0.22 7.01
C ASN A 138 -16.54 1.64 6.60
N ARG A 139 -17.04 2.14 5.47
CA ARG A 139 -16.79 3.53 5.05
C ARG A 139 -17.40 4.55 6.01
N ILE A 140 -18.64 4.34 6.41
CA ILE A 140 -19.35 5.21 7.36
C ILE A 140 -18.59 5.21 8.70
N PHE A 141 -18.15 4.05 9.15
CA PHE A 141 -17.35 3.91 10.37
C PHE A 141 -16.05 4.71 10.31
N LEU A 142 -15.24 4.53 9.26
CA LEU A 142 -13.98 5.26 9.07
C LEU A 142 -14.21 6.78 8.96
N GLN A 143 -15.28 7.19 8.29
CA GLN A 143 -15.65 8.60 8.19
C GLN A 143 -16.04 9.19 9.56
N ASN A 144 -16.82 8.46 10.36
CA ASN A 144 -17.20 8.87 11.71
C ASN A 144 -16.00 8.95 12.65
N GLN A 145 -15.08 8.00 12.56
CA GLN A 145 -13.83 8.03 13.34
C GLN A 145 -13.01 9.28 13.02
N LYS A 146 -12.91 9.63 11.73
CA LYS A 146 -12.24 10.86 11.29
C LYS A 146 -12.91 12.12 11.85
N MET A 147 -14.24 12.22 11.77
CA MET A 147 -14.97 13.36 12.34
C MET A 147 -14.79 13.47 13.85
N LEU A 148 -14.81 12.36 14.57
CA LEU A 148 -14.59 12.35 16.02
C LEU A 148 -13.21 12.86 16.39
N ASN A 149 -12.18 12.44 15.67
CA ASN A 149 -10.82 12.92 15.90
C ASN A 149 -10.70 14.43 15.65
N GLN A 150 -11.30 14.93 14.55
CA GLN A 150 -11.35 16.37 14.26
C GLN A 150 -12.08 17.14 15.37
N ASN A 151 -13.20 16.63 15.87
CA ASN A 151 -13.95 17.28 16.95
C ASN A 151 -13.15 17.37 18.25
N LYS A 152 -12.33 16.35 18.59
CA LYS A 152 -11.44 16.40 19.76
C LYS A 152 -10.44 17.56 19.65
N VAL A 153 -9.80 17.70 18.48
CA VAL A 153 -8.84 18.80 18.23
C VAL A 153 -9.53 20.16 18.32
N ILE A 154 -10.74 20.29 17.75
CA ILE A 154 -11.51 21.54 17.83
C ILE A 154 -11.82 21.88 19.29
N ILE A 155 -12.27 20.92 20.10
CA ILE A 155 -12.56 21.14 21.53
C ILE A 155 -11.30 21.59 22.27
N GLU A 156 -10.15 20.93 22.05
CA GLU A 156 -8.88 21.33 22.69
C GLU A 156 -8.42 22.74 22.30
N LEU A 157 -8.69 23.16 21.06
CA LEU A 157 -8.39 24.53 20.62
C LEU A 157 -9.34 25.54 21.25
N LEU A 158 -10.62 25.20 21.38
CA LEU A 158 -11.63 26.06 22.02
C LEU A 158 -11.34 26.24 23.51
N THR A 159 -11.01 25.17 24.24
CA THR A 159 -10.66 25.26 25.67
C THR A 159 -9.40 26.11 25.90
N LYS A 160 -8.38 25.98 25.04
CA LYS A 160 -7.18 26.83 25.08
C LYS A 160 -7.47 28.31 24.81
N ILE A 161 -8.54 28.63 24.08
CA ILE A 161 -8.98 30.02 23.86
C ILE A 161 -9.72 30.53 25.09
N GLU A 162 -10.61 29.73 25.69
CA GLU A 162 -11.30 30.09 26.93
C GLU A 162 -10.33 30.32 28.10
N GLU A 163 -9.27 29.52 28.24
CA GLU A 163 -8.24 29.70 29.28
C GLU A 163 -7.40 30.98 29.11
N LYS A 164 -7.44 31.61 27.93
CA LYS A 164 -6.68 32.84 27.61
C LYS A 164 -7.53 34.11 27.68
N LEU A 165 -8.84 33.98 27.88
CA LEU A 165 -9.79 35.08 28.10
C LEU A 165 -9.96 35.34 29.60
#